data_AF-A0A1C6QMN7-F1
#
_entry.id   AF-A0A1C6QMN7-F1
#
_cell.length_a   1.000
_cell.length_b   1.000
_cell.length_c   1.000
_cell.angle_alpha   90.00
_cell.angle_beta   90.00
_cell.angle_gamma   90.00
#
_symmetry.space_group_name_H-M   'P 1'
#
loop_
_entity.id
_entity.type
_entity.pdbx_description
1 polymer ?
#
loop_
_entity_poly.entity_id
_entity_poly.type
_entity_poly.pdbx_seq_one_letter_code
_entity_poly.pdbx_strand_id
1 'polypeptide(L)'
;MSNRAYASRFRLEPLTWLSAVAAATERIGLIGTASTTYTQPYNLARLFASLDHLSAGRAGWNIVTTGAPQAAANFGLDAHPVHAERYERARDFLEAVTKLWDSWEDDALVADRAGGLFADTDRIHAVDHEGPLVRVKGPLNIPRSPQGRPVYVQAGSSPDGRALAARYAEAVFTAHQTPESAQEFYADLKGRAARLGRDPGQLLVLPGISPFVASTEAEARRLHEEFNSLTQPEYSLELLHRLLGIRLSQEELDGPVPRELIGTEGERGDHSRFRLVLGIIEREELTVRQLLHRLAGARGHRVIAGTPEQVADQLQQWFEQGAADGFNVMPPWLPGGFEVFADEVVPILRRRGLFRHASRAAHCGSTTGCPGRWGALGGCRAARRGRATFSGGAAPRGARSCAPHAAPTRSGAPRRRPPPRPVRQRPEAG
;
A
#
# COMPACT_ATOMS: atom_id res chain seq x y z
N MET A 1 -6.37 -31.78 19.73
CA MET A 1 -5.02 -31.23 19.47
C MET A 1 -5.21 -29.87 18.81
N SER A 2 -4.67 -28.78 19.39
CA SER A 2 -4.93 -27.41 18.92
C SER A 2 -4.31 -27.17 17.54
N ASN A 3 -5.08 -26.60 16.61
CA ASN A 3 -4.59 -26.18 15.28
C ASN A 3 -3.45 -25.15 15.37
N ARG A 4 -3.16 -24.56 16.54
CA ARG A 4 -1.94 -23.76 16.79
C ARG A 4 -0.66 -24.49 16.44
N ALA A 5 -0.61 -25.81 16.64
CA ALA A 5 0.56 -26.63 16.32
C ALA A 5 0.88 -26.62 14.82
N TYR A 6 -0.14 -26.39 13.97
CA TYR A 6 -0.05 -26.46 12.50
C TYR A 6 -0.28 -25.11 11.81
N ALA A 7 -0.39 -24.01 12.58
CA ALA A 7 -0.51 -22.67 12.00
C ALA A 7 0.76 -22.33 11.19
N SER A 8 0.58 -21.94 9.92
CA SER A 8 1.70 -21.56 9.06
C SER A 8 2.48 -20.39 9.68
N ARG A 9 3.73 -20.65 10.06
CA ARG A 9 4.68 -19.63 10.54
C ARG A 9 5.64 -19.16 9.46
N PHE A 10 5.62 -19.80 8.30
CA PHE A 10 6.48 -19.47 7.18
C PHE A 10 5.92 -18.27 6.42
N ARG A 11 6.81 -17.32 6.10
CA ARG A 11 6.53 -16.15 5.27
C ARG A 11 7.69 -15.97 4.31
N LEU A 12 7.37 -15.65 3.06
CA LEU A 12 8.38 -15.29 2.08
C LEU A 12 8.77 -13.82 2.23
N GLU A 13 10.00 -13.50 1.83
CA GLU A 13 10.47 -12.13 1.79
C GLU A 13 9.69 -11.35 0.70
N PRO A 14 9.16 -10.14 0.99
CA PRO A 14 8.24 -9.46 0.08
C PRO A 14 8.80 -9.15 -1.31
N LEU A 15 10.06 -8.72 -1.44
CA LEU A 15 10.60 -8.24 -2.73
C LEU A 15 10.93 -9.39 -3.69
N THR A 16 11.42 -10.51 -3.18
CA THR A 16 11.63 -11.75 -3.95
C THR A 16 10.30 -12.30 -4.45
N TRP A 17 9.27 -12.32 -3.59
CA TRP A 17 7.91 -12.69 -4.00
C TRP A 17 7.34 -11.74 -5.06
N LEU A 18 7.43 -10.42 -4.84
CA LEU A 18 6.91 -9.43 -5.77
C LEU A 18 7.64 -9.44 -7.12
N SER A 19 8.92 -9.82 -7.15
CA SER A 19 9.65 -10.00 -8.42
C SER A 19 9.07 -11.13 -9.26
N ALA A 20 8.65 -12.24 -8.63
CA ALA A 20 7.95 -13.32 -9.33
C ALA A 20 6.56 -12.87 -9.82
N VAL A 21 5.82 -12.12 -9.01
CA VAL A 21 4.52 -11.54 -9.41
C VAL A 21 4.69 -10.53 -10.54
N ALA A 22 5.76 -9.74 -10.55
CA ALA A 22 6.08 -8.79 -11.60
C ALA A 22 6.19 -9.48 -12.96
N ALA A 23 6.89 -10.62 -13.01
CA ALA A 23 7.04 -11.41 -14.23
C ALA A 23 5.72 -12.05 -14.71
N ALA A 24 4.79 -12.32 -13.80
CA ALA A 24 3.50 -12.95 -14.10
C ALA A 24 2.36 -11.95 -14.37
N THR A 25 2.60 -10.64 -14.28
CA THR A 25 1.55 -9.62 -14.36
C THR A 25 1.99 -8.37 -15.13
N GLU A 26 1.05 -7.68 -15.77
CA GLU A 26 1.37 -6.52 -16.62
C GLU A 26 0.97 -5.18 -15.99
N ARG A 27 -0.05 -5.15 -15.11
CA ARG A 27 -0.75 -3.91 -14.75
C ARG A 27 -0.94 -3.66 -13.27
N ILE A 28 -0.91 -4.69 -12.44
CA ILE A 28 -1.18 -4.55 -11.01
C ILE A 28 0.03 -3.93 -10.30
N GLY A 29 -0.21 -2.94 -9.44
CA GLY A 29 0.82 -2.35 -8.59
C GLY A 29 1.40 -3.35 -7.58
N LEU A 30 2.68 -3.22 -7.27
CA LEU A 30 3.44 -4.16 -6.46
C LEU A 30 4.02 -3.45 -5.23
N ILE A 31 3.28 -3.46 -4.12
CA ILE A 31 3.67 -2.75 -2.90
C ILE A 31 4.36 -3.70 -1.93
N GLY A 32 5.67 -3.49 -1.71
CA GLY A 32 6.48 -4.24 -0.76
C GLY A 32 6.66 -3.50 0.56
N THR A 33 6.55 -4.20 1.69
CA THR A 33 6.85 -3.62 3.01
C THR A 33 8.32 -3.80 3.35
N ALA A 34 9.03 -2.73 3.69
CA ALA A 34 10.43 -2.80 4.12
C ALA A 34 10.74 -1.77 5.21
N SER A 35 11.64 -2.15 6.12
CA SER A 35 11.96 -1.39 7.33
C SER A 35 13.05 -0.36 7.12
N THR A 36 12.87 0.88 7.59
CA THR A 36 13.94 1.89 7.69
C THR A 36 14.89 1.63 8.86
N THR A 37 14.48 0.82 9.83
CA THR A 37 15.27 0.51 11.04
C THR A 37 16.29 -0.59 10.79
N TYR A 38 15.90 -1.62 10.05
CA TYR A 38 16.66 -2.86 9.90
C TYR A 38 17.21 -3.10 8.50
N THR A 39 17.25 -2.06 7.67
CA THR A 39 17.90 -2.12 6.35
C THR A 39 18.90 -0.99 6.20
N GLN A 40 19.79 -1.14 5.21
CA GLN A 40 20.69 -0.07 4.78
C GLN A 40 20.07 0.66 3.58
N PRO A 41 20.17 2.00 3.50
CA PRO A 41 19.50 2.80 2.48
C PRO A 41 19.95 2.43 1.07
N TYR A 42 21.25 2.20 0.86
CA TYR A 42 21.79 1.81 -0.44
C TYR A 42 21.21 0.46 -0.93
N ASN A 43 21.12 -0.52 -0.02
CA ASN A 43 20.56 -1.83 -0.35
C ASN A 43 19.06 -1.72 -0.67
N LEU A 44 18.30 -0.98 0.15
CA LEU A 44 16.86 -0.79 -0.08
C LEU A 44 16.59 -0.06 -1.40
N ALA A 45 17.34 1.01 -1.68
CA ALA A 45 17.22 1.77 -2.92
C ALA A 45 17.44 0.87 -4.15
N ARG A 46 18.46 0.00 -4.12
CA ARG A 46 18.73 -0.96 -5.21
C ARG A 46 17.65 -2.03 -5.37
N LEU A 47 17.15 -2.59 -4.27
CA LEU A 47 16.14 -3.64 -4.31
C LEU A 47 14.83 -3.12 -4.92
N PHE A 48 14.37 -1.96 -4.47
CA PHE A 48 13.16 -1.37 -5.02
C PHE A 48 13.33 -0.80 -6.43
N ALA A 49 14.48 -0.18 -6.76
CA ALA A 49 14.76 0.25 -8.13
C ALA A 49 14.78 -0.94 -9.10
N SER A 50 15.36 -2.07 -8.68
CA SER A 50 15.33 -3.33 -9.45
C SER A 50 13.90 -3.81 -9.68
N LEU A 51 13.09 -3.91 -8.62
CA LEU A 51 11.68 -4.29 -8.74
C LEU A 51 10.92 -3.33 -9.67
N ASP A 52 11.23 -2.05 -9.61
CA ASP A 52 10.55 -1.04 -10.41
C ASP A 52 10.90 -1.12 -11.89
N HIS A 53 12.15 -1.37 -12.25
CA HIS A 53 12.56 -1.69 -13.62
C HIS A 53 11.93 -3.00 -14.11
N LEU A 54 12.01 -4.08 -13.32
CA LEU A 54 11.43 -5.39 -13.66
C LEU A 54 9.91 -5.34 -13.86
N SER A 55 9.24 -4.46 -13.11
CA SER A 55 7.80 -4.29 -13.19
C SER A 55 7.35 -3.19 -14.14
N ALA A 56 8.26 -2.53 -14.85
CA ALA A 56 7.98 -1.39 -15.74
C ALA A 56 7.26 -0.22 -15.03
N GLY A 57 7.74 0.14 -13.84
CA GLY A 57 7.26 1.29 -13.07
C GLY A 57 6.04 0.97 -12.21
N ARG A 58 5.92 -0.24 -11.66
CA ARG A 58 4.77 -0.64 -10.81
C ARG A 58 5.10 -0.81 -9.34
N ALA A 59 6.34 -0.56 -8.91
CA ALA A 59 6.74 -0.78 -7.53
C ALA A 59 6.21 0.30 -6.58
N GLY A 60 5.86 -0.12 -5.36
CA GLY A 60 5.60 0.76 -4.24
C GLY A 60 6.32 0.26 -2.99
N TRP A 61 6.74 1.18 -2.13
CA TRP A 61 7.36 0.86 -0.85
C TRP A 61 6.45 1.27 0.29
N ASN A 62 5.93 0.29 1.03
CA ASN A 62 5.32 0.51 2.33
C ASN A 62 6.40 0.69 3.40
N ILE A 63 6.55 1.92 3.85
CA ILE A 63 7.58 2.41 4.75
C ILE A 63 7.18 2.08 6.18
N VAL A 64 7.95 1.20 6.82
CA VAL A 64 7.75 0.84 8.23
C VAL A 64 9.00 1.12 9.05
N THR A 65 8.80 1.55 10.29
CA THR A 65 9.87 1.67 11.30
C THR A 65 10.04 0.39 12.10
N THR A 66 9.23 -0.63 11.83
CA THR A 66 9.06 -1.84 12.65
C THR A 66 8.52 -1.54 14.05
N GLY A 67 7.58 -2.36 14.52
CA GLY A 67 6.99 -2.24 15.87
C GLY A 67 7.12 -3.51 16.71
N ALA A 68 7.95 -4.45 16.27
CA ALA A 68 8.18 -5.74 16.92
C ALA A 68 9.55 -5.72 17.61
N PRO A 69 9.62 -5.59 18.96
CA PRO A 69 10.89 -5.45 19.66
C PRO A 69 11.84 -6.63 19.44
N GLN A 70 11.29 -7.84 19.34
CA GLN A 70 12.05 -9.08 19.10
C GLN A 70 12.81 -9.10 17.76
N ALA A 71 12.52 -8.18 16.84
CA ALA A 71 13.27 -8.08 15.60
C ALA A 71 14.74 -7.67 15.87
N ALA A 72 15.00 -6.88 16.91
CA ALA A 72 16.32 -6.31 17.21
C ALA A 72 17.44 -7.37 17.26
N ALA A 73 17.19 -8.47 17.95
CA ALA A 73 18.14 -9.58 18.11
C ALA A 73 18.54 -10.25 16.78
N ASN A 74 17.67 -10.20 15.76
CA ASN A 74 17.98 -10.75 14.43
C ASN A 74 18.84 -9.82 13.57
N PHE A 75 19.00 -8.56 13.98
CA PHE A 75 19.80 -7.54 13.29
C PHE A 75 21.00 -7.08 14.13
N GLY A 76 21.36 -7.86 15.16
CA GLY A 76 22.53 -7.60 15.99
C GLY A 76 22.38 -6.41 16.93
N LEU A 77 21.15 -6.02 17.27
CA LEU A 77 20.89 -4.97 18.26
C LEU A 77 20.42 -5.59 19.58
N ASP A 78 20.96 -5.09 20.70
CA ASP A 78 20.59 -5.55 22.05
C ASP A 78 19.14 -5.20 22.39
N ALA A 79 18.66 -4.05 21.91
CA ALA A 79 17.32 -3.55 22.15
C ALA A 79 16.71 -2.94 20.88
N HIS A 80 15.38 -2.92 20.84
CA HIS A 80 14.65 -2.20 19.81
C HIS A 80 14.79 -0.70 20.06
N PRO A 81 15.24 0.11 19.08
CA PRO A 81 15.34 1.56 19.27
C PRO A 81 13.99 2.16 19.63
N VAL A 82 13.97 3.20 20.47
CA VAL A 82 12.73 3.80 20.97
C VAL A 82 11.96 4.53 19.87
N HIS A 83 10.66 4.78 20.08
CA HIS A 83 9.75 5.31 19.04
C HIS A 83 10.29 6.55 18.32
N ALA A 84 10.73 7.55 19.08
CA ALA A 84 11.20 8.83 18.56
C ALA A 84 12.43 8.66 17.64
N GLU A 85 13.43 7.90 18.09
CA GLU A 85 14.65 7.60 17.32
C GLU A 85 14.33 6.88 16.01
N ARG A 86 13.37 5.94 16.04
CA ARG A 86 12.97 5.22 14.82
C ARG A 86 12.38 6.16 13.76
N TYR A 87 11.59 7.15 14.17
CA TYR A 87 11.00 8.13 13.25
C TYR A 87 12.01 9.19 12.80
N GLU A 88 12.94 9.58 13.66
CA GLU A 88 14.06 10.44 13.27
C GLU A 88 14.93 9.75 12.20
N ARG A 89 15.31 8.49 12.46
CA ARG A 89 16.02 7.66 11.48
C ARG A 89 15.23 7.53 10.19
N ALA A 90 13.92 7.30 10.27
CA ALA A 90 13.09 7.15 9.07
C ALA A 90 13.13 8.40 8.18
N ARG A 91 13.06 9.61 8.75
CA ARG A 91 13.15 10.86 7.98
C ARG A 91 14.48 10.94 7.23
N ASP A 92 15.59 10.72 7.94
CA ASP A 92 16.94 10.77 7.37
C ASP A 92 17.14 9.71 6.27
N PHE A 93 16.65 8.50 6.53
CA PHE A 93 16.68 7.39 5.59
C PHE A 93 15.89 7.66 4.30
N LEU A 94 14.71 8.26 4.39
CA LEU A 94 13.92 8.61 3.22
C LEU A 94 14.60 9.69 2.37
N GLU A 95 15.25 10.67 3.01
CA GLU A 95 16.02 11.68 2.29
C GLU A 95 17.20 11.05 1.54
N ALA A 96 17.96 10.17 2.20
CA ALA A 96 19.05 9.43 1.57
C ALA A 96 18.59 8.57 0.37
N VAL A 97 17.52 7.78 0.54
CA VAL A 97 16.99 6.91 -0.52
C VAL A 97 16.41 7.71 -1.69
N THR A 98 15.72 8.81 -1.42
CA THR A 98 15.18 9.68 -2.48
C THR A 98 16.32 10.26 -3.32
N LYS A 99 17.37 10.79 -2.67
CA LYS A 99 18.56 11.30 -3.37
C LYS A 99 19.27 10.20 -4.17
N LEU A 100 19.35 8.97 -3.65
CA LEU A 100 19.92 7.83 -4.38
C LEU A 100 19.15 7.53 -5.67
N TRP A 101 17.83 7.53 -5.66
CA TRP A 101 17.07 7.32 -6.89
C TRP A 101 17.21 8.48 -7.87
N ASP A 102 17.44 9.70 -7.40
CA ASP A 102 17.67 10.88 -8.26
C ASP A 102 19.17 11.07 -8.62
N SER A 103 20.06 10.13 -8.29
CA SER A 103 21.50 10.24 -8.59
C SER A 103 21.86 10.12 -10.08
N TRP A 104 20.92 9.67 -10.91
CA TRP A 104 21.04 9.65 -12.37
C TRP A 104 19.99 10.59 -12.96
N GLU A 105 20.37 11.51 -13.84
CA GLU A 105 19.37 12.29 -14.57
C GLU A 105 18.59 11.42 -15.58
N ASP A 106 17.42 11.89 -16.04
CA ASP A 106 16.48 11.12 -16.86
C ASP A 106 17.10 10.58 -18.16
N ASP A 107 18.04 11.31 -18.76
CA ASP A 107 18.70 10.94 -20.01
C ASP A 107 20.19 10.59 -19.79
N ALA A 108 20.60 10.25 -18.56
CA ALA A 108 21.98 9.84 -18.27
C ALA A 108 22.34 8.49 -18.90
N LEU A 109 21.38 7.60 -19.14
CA LEU A 109 21.58 6.36 -19.89
C LEU A 109 21.36 6.63 -21.39
N VAL A 110 22.45 6.65 -22.17
CA VAL A 110 22.42 6.99 -23.60
C VAL A 110 22.29 5.74 -24.48
N ALA A 111 23.04 4.68 -24.15
CA ALA A 111 23.12 3.43 -24.90
C ALA A 111 23.38 3.61 -26.42
N ASP A 112 24.24 4.57 -26.80
CA ASP A 112 24.65 4.80 -28.18
C ASP A 112 25.71 3.79 -28.63
N ARG A 113 25.27 2.83 -29.46
CA ARG A 113 26.14 1.80 -30.03
C ARG A 113 27.10 2.35 -31.08
N ALA A 114 26.72 3.39 -31.82
CA ALA A 114 27.55 3.93 -32.91
C ALA A 114 28.69 4.82 -32.36
N GLY A 115 28.37 5.67 -31.39
CA GLY A 115 29.35 6.52 -30.69
C GLY A 115 30.07 5.84 -29.53
N GLY A 116 29.63 4.65 -29.10
CA GLY A 116 30.26 3.90 -27.99
C GLY A 116 29.98 4.48 -26.60
N LEU A 117 28.94 5.31 -26.46
CA LEU A 117 28.58 5.97 -25.20
C LEU A 117 27.43 5.22 -24.52
N PHE A 118 27.73 4.50 -23.44
CA PHE A 118 26.69 3.79 -22.68
C PHE A 118 25.90 4.74 -21.78
N ALA A 119 26.58 5.61 -21.03
CA ALA A 119 25.99 6.60 -20.15
C ALA A 119 26.81 7.89 -20.15
N ASP A 120 26.12 9.01 -20.00
CA ASP A 120 26.73 10.32 -19.80
C ASP A 120 27.09 10.48 -18.32
N THR A 121 28.38 10.41 -18.00
CA THR A 121 28.88 10.46 -16.63
C THR A 121 28.76 11.84 -15.99
N ASP A 122 28.65 12.91 -16.78
CA ASP A 122 28.45 14.27 -16.26
C ASP A 122 27.03 14.45 -15.69
N ARG A 123 26.15 13.48 -15.93
CA ARG A 123 24.75 13.45 -15.49
C ARG A 123 24.49 12.38 -14.43
N ILE A 124 25.57 11.86 -13.84
CA ILE A 124 25.54 10.88 -12.74
C ILE A 124 26.24 11.50 -11.55
N HIS A 125 25.48 11.76 -10.49
CA HIS A 125 25.92 12.59 -9.38
C HIS A 125 26.04 11.77 -8.09
N ALA A 126 27.15 11.94 -7.38
CA ALA A 126 27.23 11.46 -6.01
C ALA A 126 26.14 12.12 -5.16
N VAL A 127 25.64 11.38 -4.17
CA VAL A 127 24.58 11.83 -3.28
C VAL A 127 25.14 12.58 -2.08
N ASP A 128 26.32 12.15 -1.61
CA ASP A 128 27.06 12.73 -0.48
C ASP A 128 26.14 13.11 0.70
N HIS A 129 25.24 12.20 1.05
CA HIS A 129 24.28 12.43 2.11
C HIS A 129 24.97 12.14 3.45
N GLU A 130 25.20 13.19 4.23
CA GLU A 130 25.75 13.17 5.58
C GLU A 130 24.68 13.58 6.60
N GLY A 131 23.69 12.70 6.80
CA GLY A 131 22.65 12.87 7.79
C GLY A 131 23.12 12.52 9.21
N PRO A 132 22.33 12.90 10.24
CA PRO A 132 22.64 12.59 11.64
C PRO A 132 22.67 11.09 11.95
N LEU A 133 21.87 10.28 11.22
CA LEU A 133 21.69 8.84 11.48
C LEU A 133 22.01 7.97 10.27
N VAL A 134 22.10 8.56 9.08
CA VAL A 134 22.36 7.90 7.82
C VAL A 134 23.47 8.62 7.08
N ARG A 135 24.46 7.86 6.60
CA ARG A 135 25.50 8.36 5.69
C ARG A 135 25.58 7.47 4.46
N VAL A 136 25.54 8.07 3.27
CA VAL A 136 25.69 7.34 2.02
C VAL A 136 26.28 8.23 0.92
N LYS A 137 27.35 7.74 0.28
CA LYS A 137 28.08 8.46 -0.76
C LYS A 137 27.33 8.49 -2.10
N GLY A 138 26.82 7.34 -2.55
CA GLY A 138 26.30 7.20 -3.92
C GLY A 138 27.40 7.31 -4.98
N PRO A 139 27.03 7.48 -6.27
CA PRO A 139 25.68 7.38 -6.83
C PRO A 139 25.07 5.98 -6.66
N LEU A 140 23.78 5.84 -6.95
CA LEU A 140 23.17 4.52 -7.09
C LEU A 140 23.74 3.84 -8.35
N ASN A 141 23.87 2.52 -8.35
CA ASN A 141 24.39 1.77 -9.50
C ASN A 141 23.29 1.31 -10.48
N ILE A 142 22.14 1.99 -10.47
CA ILE A 142 20.97 1.70 -11.30
C ILE A 142 20.39 3.05 -11.74
N PRO A 143 20.07 3.25 -13.03
CA PRO A 143 19.45 4.48 -13.51
C PRO A 143 18.03 4.66 -12.93
N ARG A 144 17.49 5.88 -13.05
CA ARG A 144 16.11 6.17 -12.66
C ARG A 144 15.13 5.17 -13.27
N SER A 145 14.13 4.78 -12.49
CA SER A 145 13.11 3.83 -12.92
C SER A 145 12.08 4.49 -13.83
N PRO A 146 11.23 3.73 -14.57
CA PRO A 146 10.25 4.30 -15.49
C PRO A 146 9.24 5.30 -14.87
N GLN A 147 9.00 5.21 -13.56
CA GLN A 147 8.14 6.14 -12.82
C GLN A 147 8.94 7.16 -11.96
N GLY A 148 10.25 7.26 -12.22
CA GLY A 148 11.24 8.05 -11.49
C GLY A 148 11.71 7.36 -10.21
N ARG A 149 10.76 7.03 -9.33
CA ARG A 149 10.99 6.23 -8.13
C ARG A 149 9.73 5.44 -7.72
N PRO A 150 9.88 4.34 -6.95
CA PRO A 150 8.75 3.64 -6.33
C PRO A 150 7.81 4.57 -5.56
N VAL A 151 6.52 4.25 -5.57
CA VAL A 151 5.49 5.01 -4.84
C VAL A 151 5.69 4.86 -3.33
N TYR A 152 5.66 5.96 -2.57
CA TYR A 152 5.73 5.93 -1.12
C TYR A 152 4.39 5.62 -0.48
N VAL A 153 4.36 4.56 0.31
CA VAL A 153 3.19 4.08 1.02
C VAL A 153 3.50 4.01 2.51
N GLN A 154 2.54 4.33 3.37
CA GLN A 154 2.76 4.37 4.81
C GLN A 154 1.51 3.91 5.58
N ALA A 155 1.65 3.54 6.86
CA ALA A 155 0.54 3.02 7.67
C ALA A 155 0.57 3.45 9.17
N GLY A 156 1.34 4.48 9.49
CA GLY A 156 1.52 5.02 10.83
C GLY A 156 0.40 5.99 11.19
N SER A 157 -0.30 5.70 12.28
CA SER A 157 -1.39 6.53 12.80
C SER A 157 -1.04 7.32 14.07
N SER A 158 0.18 7.15 14.63
CA SER A 158 0.72 8.01 15.70
C SER A 158 0.96 9.44 15.19
N PRO A 159 1.09 10.45 16.07
CA PRO A 159 1.42 11.82 15.66
C PRO A 159 2.65 11.90 14.73
N ASP A 160 3.74 11.19 15.07
CA ASP A 160 4.95 11.11 14.24
C ASP A 160 4.71 10.34 12.93
N GLY A 161 3.92 9.27 12.98
CA GLY A 161 3.48 8.52 11.81
C GLY A 161 2.75 9.40 10.80
N ARG A 162 1.77 10.16 11.28
CA ARG A 162 1.01 11.12 10.46
C ARG A 162 1.88 12.26 9.96
N ALA A 163 2.82 12.75 10.76
CA ALA A 163 3.76 13.79 10.33
C ALA A 163 4.68 13.29 9.20
N LEU A 164 5.24 12.09 9.33
CA LEU A 164 6.06 11.45 8.30
C LEU A 164 5.23 11.21 7.02
N ALA A 165 4.01 10.68 7.17
CA ALA A 165 3.12 10.42 6.05
C ALA A 165 2.71 11.71 5.32
N ALA A 166 2.35 12.76 6.07
CA ALA A 166 2.02 14.05 5.50
C ALA A 166 3.18 14.67 4.70
N ARG A 167 4.43 14.40 5.08
CA ARG A 167 5.62 14.89 4.36
C ARG A 167 5.96 14.06 3.13
N TYR A 168 5.90 12.73 3.23
CA TYR A 168 6.48 11.84 2.20
C TYR A 168 5.49 10.93 1.50
N ALA A 169 4.45 10.46 2.19
CA ALA A 169 3.58 9.42 1.66
C ALA A 169 2.80 9.93 0.44
N GLU A 170 2.63 9.04 -0.51
CA GLU A 170 1.71 9.19 -1.64
C GLU A 170 0.42 8.44 -1.32
N ALA A 171 0.49 7.26 -0.69
CA ALA A 171 -0.68 6.55 -0.15
C ALA A 171 -0.52 6.22 1.34
N VAL A 172 -1.62 6.23 2.09
CA VAL A 172 -1.65 5.84 3.50
C VAL A 172 -2.73 4.82 3.74
N PHE A 173 -2.35 3.62 4.18
CA PHE A 173 -3.29 2.62 4.68
C PHE A 173 -3.66 2.94 6.12
N THR A 174 -4.94 2.88 6.45
CA THR A 174 -5.42 3.17 7.81
C THR A 174 -6.52 2.20 8.25
N ALA A 175 -6.70 2.07 9.55
CA ALA A 175 -7.73 1.24 10.16
C ALA A 175 -8.74 2.15 10.85
N HIS A 176 -9.96 2.19 10.29
CA HIS A 176 -11.10 2.89 10.87
C HIS A 176 -12.32 1.99 10.83
N GLN A 177 -13.11 2.06 11.88
CA GLN A 177 -14.32 1.25 12.00
C GLN A 177 -15.58 2.05 11.67
N THR A 178 -15.56 3.36 11.93
CA THR A 178 -16.69 4.26 11.69
C THR A 178 -16.31 5.34 10.66
N PRO A 179 -17.28 5.84 9.87
CA PRO A 179 -17.06 6.94 8.94
C PRO A 179 -16.45 8.18 9.61
N GLU A 180 -16.91 8.52 10.82
CA GLU A 180 -16.51 9.74 11.54
C GLU A 180 -15.02 9.70 11.88
N SER A 181 -14.56 8.57 12.45
CA SER A 181 -13.14 8.39 12.78
C SER A 181 -12.24 8.46 11.53
N ALA A 182 -12.74 7.97 10.39
CA ALA A 182 -12.03 8.02 9.12
C ALA A 182 -11.98 9.43 8.54
N GLN A 183 -13.08 10.19 8.64
CA GLN A 183 -13.16 11.60 8.22
C GLN A 183 -12.22 12.48 9.03
N GLU A 184 -12.16 12.30 10.36
CA GLU A 184 -11.23 13.02 11.23
C GLU A 184 -9.77 12.78 10.81
N PHE A 185 -9.41 11.51 10.59
CA PHE A 185 -8.07 11.15 10.14
C PHE A 185 -7.76 11.70 8.74
N TYR A 186 -8.72 11.60 7.81
CA TYR A 186 -8.61 12.11 6.46
C TYR A 186 -8.35 13.62 6.47
N ALA A 187 -9.17 14.38 7.22
CA ALA A 187 -9.04 15.83 7.34
C ALA A 187 -7.72 16.25 7.99
N ASP A 188 -7.31 15.59 9.09
CA ASP A 188 -6.04 15.85 9.77
C ASP A 188 -4.85 15.62 8.82
N LEU A 189 -4.80 14.48 8.15
CA LEU A 189 -3.68 14.11 7.30
C LEU A 189 -3.57 15.02 6.06
N LYS A 190 -4.70 15.28 5.39
CA LYS A 190 -4.76 16.21 4.23
C LYS A 190 -4.38 17.63 4.65
N GLY A 191 -4.83 18.09 5.82
CA GLY A 191 -4.48 19.39 6.39
C GLY A 191 -2.98 19.51 6.72
N ARG A 192 -2.35 18.46 7.25
CA ARG A 192 -0.89 18.41 7.46
C ARG A 192 -0.13 18.52 6.16
N ALA A 193 -0.54 17.77 5.12
CA ALA A 193 0.10 17.83 3.80
C ALA A 193 0.00 19.23 3.19
N ALA A 194 -1.17 19.87 3.27
CA ALA A 194 -1.37 21.24 2.80
C ALA A 194 -0.45 22.25 3.50
N ARG A 195 -0.29 22.16 4.82
CA ARG A 195 0.63 23.04 5.58
C ARG A 195 2.10 22.87 5.20
N LEU A 196 2.46 21.72 4.64
CA LEU A 196 3.80 21.44 4.10
C LEU A 196 3.94 21.85 2.62
N GLY A 197 2.95 22.54 2.04
CA GLY A 197 2.97 22.97 0.65
C GLY A 197 2.72 21.86 -0.38
N ARG A 198 2.27 20.67 0.07
CA ARG A 198 1.93 19.56 -0.83
C ARG A 198 0.47 19.67 -1.26
N ASP A 199 0.18 19.27 -2.50
CA ASP A 199 -1.19 19.07 -2.99
C ASP A 199 -1.85 17.90 -2.22
N PRO A 200 -2.89 18.15 -1.39
CA PRO A 200 -3.56 17.09 -0.64
C PRO A 200 -4.22 16.04 -1.55
N GLY A 201 -4.54 16.40 -2.79
CA GLY A 201 -5.06 15.47 -3.80
C GLY A 201 -4.06 14.40 -4.24
N GLN A 202 -2.76 14.57 -3.94
CA GLN A 202 -1.71 13.60 -4.24
C GLN A 202 -1.37 12.66 -3.07
N LEU A 203 -2.03 12.81 -1.92
CA LEU A 203 -1.89 11.95 -0.76
C LEU A 203 -3.16 11.13 -0.57
N LEU A 204 -3.20 9.89 -1.03
CA LEU A 204 -4.39 9.03 -0.96
C LEU A 204 -4.54 8.40 0.42
N VAL A 205 -5.76 8.43 0.96
CA VAL A 205 -6.12 7.75 2.22
C VAL A 205 -6.93 6.50 1.91
N LEU A 206 -6.42 5.35 2.34
CA LEU A 206 -6.90 4.03 1.96
C LEU A 206 -7.30 3.21 3.20
N PRO A 207 -8.49 3.44 3.79
CA PRO A 207 -8.98 2.60 4.87
C PRO A 207 -9.12 1.13 4.45
N GLY A 208 -8.76 0.22 5.34
CA GLY A 208 -8.95 -1.21 5.08
C GLY A 208 -10.37 -1.68 5.32
N ILE A 209 -10.80 -2.66 4.52
CA ILE A 209 -12.10 -3.35 4.66
C ILE A 209 -11.90 -4.87 4.63
N SER A 210 -12.75 -5.60 5.34
CA SER A 210 -12.87 -7.05 5.28
C SER A 210 -14.32 -7.42 4.89
N PRO A 211 -14.59 -7.60 3.59
CA PRO A 211 -15.94 -7.85 3.10
C PRO A 211 -16.28 -9.35 3.11
N PHE A 212 -17.40 -9.69 3.73
CA PHE A 212 -18.12 -10.95 3.62
C PHE A 212 -19.29 -10.70 2.67
N VAL A 213 -19.15 -11.15 1.42
CA VAL A 213 -20.12 -10.89 0.35
C VAL A 213 -20.89 -12.16 0.06
N ALA A 214 -22.22 -12.08 0.01
CA ALA A 214 -23.11 -13.17 -0.40
C ALA A 214 -24.36 -12.61 -1.10
N SER A 215 -25.18 -13.48 -1.71
CA SER A 215 -26.38 -13.07 -2.46
C SER A 215 -27.43 -12.39 -1.57
N THR A 216 -27.50 -12.77 -0.30
CA THR A 216 -28.37 -12.15 0.71
C THR A 216 -27.57 -11.72 1.94
N GLU A 217 -28.10 -10.73 2.66
CA GLU A 217 -27.50 -10.29 3.93
C GLU A 217 -27.45 -11.42 4.97
N ALA A 218 -28.48 -12.28 5.01
CA ALA A 218 -28.52 -13.41 5.93
C ALA A 218 -27.40 -14.43 5.63
N GLU A 219 -27.12 -14.70 4.35
CA GLU A 219 -25.99 -15.56 3.96
C GLU A 219 -24.65 -14.92 4.28
N ALA A 220 -24.49 -13.62 4.07
CA ALA A 220 -23.25 -12.92 4.39
C ALA A 220 -22.97 -12.90 5.90
N ARG A 221 -24.00 -12.72 6.72
CA ARG A 221 -23.90 -12.82 8.19
C ARG A 221 -23.54 -14.23 8.63
N ARG A 222 -24.19 -15.25 8.07
CA ARG A 222 -23.88 -16.67 8.34
C ARG A 222 -22.44 -17.00 7.99
N LEU A 223 -21.95 -16.51 6.85
CA LEU A 223 -20.56 -16.67 6.43
C LEU A 223 -19.60 -16.01 7.43
N HIS A 224 -19.91 -14.80 7.89
CA HIS A 224 -19.14 -14.12 8.91
C HIS A 224 -19.11 -14.89 10.24
N GLU A 225 -20.25 -15.43 10.68
CA GLU A 225 -20.37 -16.27 11.87
C GLU A 225 -19.57 -17.58 11.73
N GLU A 226 -19.65 -18.23 10.58
CA GLU A 226 -18.88 -19.43 10.25
C GLU A 226 -17.38 -19.16 10.39
N PHE A 227 -16.86 -18.09 9.80
CA PHE A 227 -15.45 -17.72 9.93
C PHE A 227 -15.06 -17.37 11.37
N ASN A 228 -15.93 -16.70 12.11
CA ASN A 228 -15.69 -16.44 13.53
C ASN A 228 -15.60 -17.75 14.32
N SER A 229 -16.44 -18.75 14.01
CA SER A 229 -16.40 -20.07 14.66
C SER A 229 -15.09 -20.83 14.44
N LEU A 230 -14.34 -20.51 13.38
CA LEU A 230 -13.02 -21.11 13.09
C LEU A 230 -11.88 -20.50 13.94
N THR A 231 -12.15 -19.40 14.66
CA THR A 231 -11.18 -18.73 15.54
C THR A 231 -10.69 -19.69 16.61
N GLN A 232 -9.38 -19.89 16.71
CA GLN A 232 -8.75 -20.72 17.74
C GLN A 232 -8.58 -19.90 19.02
N PRO A 233 -9.36 -20.15 20.10
CA PRO A 233 -9.34 -19.28 21.28
C PRO A 233 -7.97 -19.18 21.93
N GLU A 234 -7.24 -20.29 22.07
CA GLU A 234 -5.91 -20.30 22.70
C GLU A 234 -4.90 -19.45 21.93
N TYR A 235 -5.01 -19.41 20.60
CA TYR A 235 -4.16 -18.56 19.78
C TYR A 235 -4.48 -17.08 19.99
N SER A 236 -5.77 -16.77 19.97
CA SER A 236 -6.27 -15.40 20.05
C SER A 236 -6.05 -14.82 21.44
N LEU A 237 -6.20 -15.60 22.51
CA LEU A 237 -5.91 -15.19 23.89
C LEU A 237 -4.42 -14.84 24.07
N GLU A 238 -3.49 -15.60 23.49
CA GLU A 238 -2.06 -15.25 23.50
C GLU A 238 -1.72 -14.02 22.66
N LEU A 239 -2.43 -13.81 21.55
CA LEU A 239 -2.30 -12.57 20.79
C LEU A 239 -2.80 -11.37 21.62
N LEU A 240 -3.92 -11.55 22.33
CA LEU A 240 -4.49 -10.54 23.21
C LEU A 240 -3.56 -10.27 24.39
N HIS A 241 -2.94 -11.29 24.97
CA HIS A 241 -1.94 -11.14 26.03
C HIS A 241 -0.74 -10.31 25.58
N ARG A 242 -0.18 -10.60 24.41
CA ARG A 242 0.92 -9.78 23.85
C ARG A 242 0.50 -8.35 23.56
N LEU A 243 -0.76 -8.13 23.20
CA LEU A 243 -1.28 -6.81 22.87
C LEU A 243 -1.60 -5.98 24.12
N LEU A 244 -2.37 -6.53 25.06
CA LEU A 244 -2.93 -5.82 26.21
C LEU A 244 -2.15 -6.05 27.52
N GLY A 245 -1.34 -7.09 27.60
CA GLY A 245 -0.59 -7.45 28.80
C GLY A 245 -1.33 -8.34 29.80
N ILE A 246 -2.65 -8.49 29.66
CA ILE A 246 -3.47 -9.32 30.53
C ILE A 246 -3.43 -10.79 30.09
N ARG A 247 -3.55 -11.73 31.02
CA ARG A 247 -3.74 -13.16 30.69
C ARG A 247 -5.18 -13.53 30.97
N LEU A 248 -5.83 -14.11 29.97
CA LEU A 248 -7.20 -14.59 30.05
C LEU A 248 -7.22 -16.06 29.63
N SER A 249 -8.12 -16.83 30.23
CA SER A 249 -8.35 -18.25 29.95
C SER A 249 -9.59 -18.47 29.07
N GLN A 250 -9.88 -19.72 28.72
CA GLN A 250 -11.05 -20.03 27.88
C GLN A 250 -12.38 -19.89 28.62
N GLU A 251 -12.35 -20.09 29.94
CA GLU A 251 -13.51 -19.97 30.81
C GLU A 251 -14.04 -18.53 30.86
N GLU A 252 -13.19 -17.54 30.56
CA GLU A 252 -13.52 -16.12 30.55
C GLU A 252 -14.07 -15.62 29.20
N LEU A 253 -14.15 -16.48 28.18
CA LEU A 253 -14.52 -16.08 26.81
C LEU A 253 -15.88 -15.38 26.72
N ASP A 254 -16.86 -15.85 27.48
CA ASP A 254 -18.22 -15.32 27.44
C ASP A 254 -18.47 -14.24 28.51
N GLY A 255 -17.44 -13.90 29.30
CA GLY A 255 -17.45 -12.79 30.24
C GLY A 255 -17.01 -11.46 29.60
N PRO A 256 -17.23 -10.33 30.29
CA PRO A 256 -16.79 -9.01 29.82
C PRO A 256 -15.25 -8.93 29.76
N VAL A 257 -14.73 -8.07 28.89
CA VAL A 257 -13.29 -7.76 28.87
C VAL A 257 -12.93 -6.97 30.14
N PRO A 258 -11.98 -7.43 30.98
CA PRO A 258 -11.65 -6.77 32.25
C PRO A 258 -10.78 -5.52 32.00
N ARG A 259 -11.45 -4.41 31.68
CA ARG A 259 -10.83 -3.14 31.27
C ARG A 259 -9.89 -2.59 32.35
N GLU A 260 -10.24 -2.76 33.61
CA GLU A 260 -9.50 -2.32 34.79
C GLU A 260 -8.12 -2.98 34.91
N LEU A 261 -7.92 -4.16 34.33
CA LEU A 261 -6.64 -4.87 34.33
C LEU A 261 -5.69 -4.39 33.21
N ILE A 262 -6.17 -3.57 32.27
CA ILE A 262 -5.40 -3.10 31.12
C ILE A 262 -4.68 -1.80 31.49
N GLY A 263 -3.38 -1.92 31.75
CA GLY A 263 -2.49 -0.77 31.95
C GLY A 263 -2.27 0.01 30.64
N THR A 264 -2.36 1.35 30.71
CA THR A 264 -2.27 2.23 29.54
C THR A 264 -0.95 3.03 29.46
N GLU A 265 -0.09 2.87 30.46
CA GLU A 265 1.18 3.60 30.57
C GLU A 265 2.33 2.91 29.79
N GLY A 266 3.34 3.71 29.40
CA GLY A 266 4.55 3.24 28.73
C GLY A 266 4.41 2.96 27.24
N GLU A 267 5.49 2.44 26.61
CA GLU A 267 5.57 2.27 25.15
C GLU A 267 4.41 1.46 24.55
N ARG A 268 3.90 0.46 25.28
CA ARG A 268 2.75 -0.35 24.85
C ARG A 268 1.51 0.52 24.63
N GLY A 269 1.24 1.45 25.54
CA GLY A 269 0.12 2.39 25.48
C GLY A 269 0.17 3.34 24.29
N ASP A 270 1.38 3.64 23.80
CA ASP A 270 1.61 4.53 22.67
C ASP A 270 1.49 3.86 21.31
N HIS A 271 1.42 2.53 21.28
CA HIS A 271 1.25 1.80 20.04
C HIS A 271 -0.16 2.01 19.46
N SER A 272 -0.21 2.41 18.19
CA SER A 272 -1.47 2.68 17.47
C SER A 272 -2.48 1.53 17.55
N ARG A 273 -1.99 0.29 17.50
CA ARG A 273 -2.85 -0.89 17.58
C ARG A 273 -3.44 -1.08 18.97
N PHE A 274 -2.67 -0.80 20.04
CA PHE A 274 -3.16 -0.87 21.41
C PHE A 274 -4.31 0.11 21.62
N ARG A 275 -4.12 1.38 21.25
CA ARG A 275 -5.16 2.42 21.38
C ARG A 275 -6.43 2.10 20.60
N LEU A 276 -6.30 1.52 19.40
CA LEU A 276 -7.46 1.08 18.61
C LEU A 276 -8.26 0.01 19.36
N VAL A 277 -7.59 -0.98 19.95
CA VAL A 277 -8.27 -2.07 20.68
C VAL A 277 -8.90 -1.55 21.97
N LEU A 278 -8.20 -0.68 22.70
CA LEU A 278 -8.74 -0.06 23.91
C LEU A 278 -10.02 0.73 23.62
N GLY A 279 -10.03 1.54 22.56
CA GLY A 279 -11.21 2.30 22.16
C GLY A 279 -12.38 1.43 21.66
N ILE A 280 -12.15 0.16 21.28
CA ILE A 280 -13.24 -0.79 21.02
C ILE A 280 -13.82 -1.29 22.34
N ILE A 281 -12.95 -1.72 23.26
CA ILE A 281 -13.34 -2.23 24.59
C ILE A 281 -14.19 -1.20 25.33
N GLU A 282 -13.77 0.07 25.32
CA GLU A 282 -14.45 1.16 26.04
C GLU A 282 -15.78 1.58 25.42
N ARG A 283 -15.99 1.37 24.11
CA ARG A 283 -17.22 1.80 23.42
C ARG A 283 -18.28 0.71 23.36
N GLU A 284 -17.87 -0.55 23.23
CA GLU A 284 -18.76 -1.64 22.81
C GLU A 284 -19.07 -2.66 23.94
N GLU A 285 -18.43 -2.57 25.11
CA GLU A 285 -18.67 -3.46 26.27
C GLU A 285 -18.72 -4.96 25.89
N LEU A 286 -17.81 -5.36 25.00
CA LEU A 286 -17.79 -6.69 24.41
C LEU A 286 -17.42 -7.78 25.42
N THR A 287 -17.89 -9.00 25.15
CA THR A 287 -17.28 -10.19 25.74
C THR A 287 -15.87 -10.42 25.19
N VAL A 288 -15.05 -11.20 25.90
CA VAL A 288 -13.71 -11.57 25.42
C VAL A 288 -13.81 -12.24 24.05
N ARG A 289 -14.74 -13.18 23.85
CA ARG A 289 -14.99 -13.87 22.57
C ARG A 289 -15.31 -12.89 21.44
N GLN A 290 -16.20 -11.94 21.69
CA GLN A 290 -16.56 -10.91 20.71
C GLN A 290 -15.37 -10.03 20.36
N LEU A 291 -14.56 -9.64 21.34
CA LEU A 291 -13.31 -8.92 21.09
C LEU A 291 -12.35 -9.75 20.23
N LEU A 292 -12.17 -11.04 20.53
CA LEU A 292 -11.31 -11.92 19.72
C LEU A 292 -11.79 -11.99 18.28
N HIS A 293 -13.10 -12.17 18.04
CA HIS A 293 -13.68 -12.16 16.69
C HIS A 293 -13.43 -10.83 15.96
N ARG A 294 -13.62 -9.70 16.67
CA ARG A 294 -13.38 -8.35 16.14
C ARG A 294 -11.93 -8.16 15.69
N LEU A 295 -10.97 -8.74 16.41
CA LEU A 295 -9.55 -8.66 16.10
C LEU A 295 -9.10 -9.70 15.06
N ALA A 296 -9.74 -10.87 15.02
CA ALA A 296 -9.41 -11.96 14.10
C ALA A 296 -9.74 -11.62 12.64
N GLY A 297 -10.98 -11.15 12.38
CA GLY A 297 -11.49 -11.01 11.00
C GLY A 297 -10.90 -9.86 10.17
N ALA A 298 -10.44 -8.79 10.82
CA ALA A 298 -9.94 -7.61 10.10
C ALA A 298 -8.80 -6.87 10.80
N ARG A 299 -8.25 -7.41 11.92
CA ARG A 299 -7.18 -6.77 12.69
C ARG A 299 -7.49 -5.31 13.07
N GLY A 300 -8.75 -5.01 13.37
CA GLY A 300 -9.23 -3.68 13.72
C GLY A 300 -9.82 -2.85 12.57
N HIS A 301 -9.71 -3.29 11.32
CA HIS A 301 -10.36 -2.64 10.17
C HIS A 301 -11.87 -2.88 10.14
N ARG A 302 -12.56 -2.21 9.20
CA ARG A 302 -14.01 -2.33 9.04
C ARG A 302 -14.38 -3.71 8.46
N VAL A 303 -15.27 -4.42 9.15
CA VAL A 303 -15.89 -5.65 8.65
C VAL A 303 -17.23 -5.29 8.03
N ILE A 304 -17.52 -5.82 6.86
CA ILE A 304 -18.78 -5.59 6.15
C ILE A 304 -19.36 -6.95 5.77
N ALA A 305 -20.50 -7.34 6.32
CA ALA A 305 -21.23 -8.53 5.91
C ALA A 305 -22.54 -8.11 5.23
N GLY A 306 -22.66 -8.35 3.92
CA GLY A 306 -23.85 -7.95 3.17
C GLY A 306 -23.84 -8.38 1.70
N THR A 307 -24.83 -7.90 0.97
CA THR A 307 -24.92 -8.10 -0.49
C THR A 307 -23.89 -7.27 -1.24
N PRO A 308 -23.61 -7.58 -2.53
CA PRO A 308 -22.72 -6.76 -3.35
C PRO A 308 -23.11 -5.28 -3.37
N GLU A 309 -24.41 -4.97 -3.43
CA GLU A 309 -24.94 -3.60 -3.38
C GLU A 309 -24.66 -2.94 -2.04
N GLN A 310 -24.94 -3.63 -0.92
CA GLN A 310 -24.69 -3.09 0.43
C GLN A 310 -23.20 -2.79 0.66
N VAL A 311 -22.31 -3.63 0.13
CA VAL A 311 -20.87 -3.36 0.17
C VAL A 311 -20.53 -2.14 -0.69
N ALA A 312 -21.01 -2.08 -1.94
CA ALA A 312 -20.77 -0.94 -2.83
C ALA A 312 -21.30 0.39 -2.27
N ASP A 313 -22.48 0.39 -1.65
CA ASP A 313 -23.10 1.54 -0.99
C ASP A 313 -22.19 2.10 0.11
N GLN A 314 -21.62 1.24 0.93
CA GLN A 314 -20.70 1.67 1.99
C GLN A 314 -19.40 2.26 1.44
N LEU A 315 -18.83 1.64 0.40
CA LEU A 315 -17.62 2.18 -0.25
C LEU A 315 -17.88 3.54 -0.89
N GLN A 316 -19.04 3.69 -1.54
CA GLN A 316 -19.47 4.97 -2.10
C GLN A 316 -19.64 6.03 -1.01
N GLN A 317 -20.36 5.71 0.07
CA GLN A 317 -20.59 6.61 1.20
C GLN A 317 -19.26 7.14 1.75
N TRP A 318 -18.30 6.25 2.02
CA TRP A 318 -16.99 6.63 2.56
C TRP A 318 -16.20 7.52 1.61
N PHE A 319 -16.24 7.23 0.31
CA PHE A 319 -15.57 8.05 -0.70
C PHE A 319 -16.18 9.45 -0.83
N GLU A 320 -17.51 9.53 -0.97
CA GLU A 320 -18.24 10.78 -1.19
C GLU A 320 -18.19 11.69 0.03
N GLN A 321 -18.22 11.12 1.25
CA GLN A 321 -18.18 11.85 2.49
C GLN A 321 -16.76 12.23 2.96
N GLY A 322 -15.73 11.99 2.13
CA GLY A 322 -14.36 12.37 2.47
C GLY A 322 -13.74 11.55 3.60
N ALA A 323 -14.08 10.26 3.70
CA ALA A 323 -13.45 9.31 4.60
C ALA A 323 -12.36 8.47 3.92
N ALA A 324 -12.38 8.39 2.58
CA ALA A 324 -11.47 7.55 1.80
C ALA A 324 -11.23 8.10 0.37
N ASP A 325 -10.05 7.85 -0.17
CA ASP A 325 -9.74 7.98 -1.61
C ASP A 325 -9.74 6.62 -2.34
N GLY A 326 -9.84 5.53 -1.58
CA GLY A 326 -9.80 4.14 -2.03
C GLY A 326 -9.75 3.21 -0.82
N PHE A 327 -9.58 1.90 -1.05
CA PHE A 327 -9.67 0.91 0.02
C PHE A 327 -8.59 -0.16 -0.08
N ASN A 328 -8.08 -0.60 1.08
CA ASN A 328 -7.27 -1.80 1.18
C ASN A 328 -8.19 -3.00 1.45
N VAL A 329 -8.51 -3.76 0.40
CA VAL A 329 -9.47 -4.88 0.46
C VAL A 329 -8.77 -6.13 0.99
N MET A 330 -9.24 -6.64 2.13
CA MET A 330 -8.67 -7.81 2.81
C MET A 330 -9.77 -8.87 3.02
N PRO A 331 -10.10 -9.66 1.98
CA PRO A 331 -11.12 -10.71 2.11
C PRO A 331 -10.72 -11.74 3.19
N PRO A 332 -11.70 -12.34 3.89
CA PRO A 332 -11.42 -13.24 5.00
C PRO A 332 -10.82 -14.58 4.56
N TRP A 333 -10.98 -14.95 3.29
CA TRP A 333 -10.30 -16.09 2.66
C TRP A 333 -9.87 -15.78 1.23
N LEU A 334 -8.80 -16.45 0.79
CA LEU A 334 -8.24 -16.30 -0.55
C LEU A 334 -8.14 -17.66 -1.24
N PRO A 335 -8.33 -17.72 -2.58
CA PRO A 335 -8.70 -16.59 -3.44
C PRO A 335 -10.21 -16.27 -3.42
N GLY A 336 -11.07 -17.19 -2.99
CA GLY A 336 -12.53 -17.08 -3.22
C GLY A 336 -13.19 -15.79 -2.72
N GLY A 337 -12.85 -15.27 -1.53
CA GLY A 337 -13.45 -14.04 -1.03
C GLY A 337 -13.05 -12.81 -1.85
N PHE A 338 -11.85 -12.84 -2.45
CA PHE A 338 -11.41 -11.83 -3.40
C PHE A 338 -12.15 -11.94 -4.72
N GLU A 339 -12.34 -13.17 -5.23
CA GLU A 339 -13.07 -13.42 -6.48
C GLU A 339 -14.50 -12.90 -6.38
N VAL A 340 -15.25 -13.23 -5.32
CA VAL A 340 -16.61 -12.70 -5.11
C VAL A 340 -16.62 -11.18 -5.07
N PHE A 341 -15.68 -10.54 -4.38
CA PHE A 341 -15.60 -9.07 -4.36
C PHE A 341 -15.32 -8.49 -5.76
N ALA A 342 -14.37 -9.08 -6.49
CA ALA A 342 -13.96 -8.63 -7.82
C ALA A 342 -15.07 -8.83 -8.87
N ASP A 343 -15.84 -9.90 -8.76
CA ASP A 343 -16.85 -10.30 -9.74
C ASP A 343 -18.21 -9.66 -9.45
N GLU A 344 -18.56 -9.40 -8.18
CA GLU A 344 -19.89 -8.90 -7.82
C GLU A 344 -19.90 -7.42 -7.42
N VAL A 345 -18.90 -6.97 -6.63
CA VAL A 345 -18.87 -5.58 -6.11
C VAL A 345 -18.27 -4.61 -7.12
N VAL A 346 -17.14 -4.96 -7.74
CA VAL A 346 -16.44 -4.05 -8.67
C VAL A 346 -17.30 -3.66 -9.88
N PRO A 347 -18.11 -4.54 -10.49
CA PRO A 347 -19.02 -4.13 -11.57
C PRO A 347 -20.07 -3.11 -11.14
N ILE A 348 -20.57 -3.19 -9.91
CA ILE A 348 -21.48 -2.18 -9.35
C ILE A 348 -20.77 -0.83 -9.26
N LEU A 349 -19.56 -0.80 -8.69
CA LEU A 349 -18.76 0.43 -8.58
C LEU A 349 -18.44 1.03 -9.96
N ARG A 350 -18.17 0.20 -10.97
CA ARG A 350 -17.98 0.65 -12.36
C ARG A 350 -19.25 1.28 -12.94
N ARG A 351 -20.41 0.63 -12.79
CA ARG A 351 -21.70 1.19 -13.25
C ARG A 351 -22.00 2.55 -12.61
N ARG A 352 -21.57 2.75 -11.37
CA ARG A 352 -21.71 4.01 -10.63
C ARG A 352 -20.62 5.05 -10.94
N GLY A 353 -19.66 4.74 -11.82
CA GLY A 353 -18.55 5.65 -12.15
C GLY A 353 -17.51 5.80 -11.03
N LEU A 354 -17.54 4.93 -10.01
CA LEU A 354 -16.65 4.95 -8.84
C LEU A 354 -15.41 4.06 -9.01
N PHE A 355 -15.36 3.28 -10.08
CA PHE A 355 -14.21 2.46 -10.42
C PHE A 355 -13.90 2.54 -11.91
N ARG A 356 -12.62 2.50 -12.26
CA ARG A 356 -12.18 2.57 -13.66
C ARG A 356 -12.72 1.40 -14.49
N HIS A 357 -13.15 1.70 -15.72
CA HIS A 357 -13.22 0.70 -16.78
C HIS A 357 -11.80 0.34 -17.22
N ALA A 358 -11.58 -0.87 -17.74
CA ALA A 358 -10.26 -1.32 -18.13
C ALA A 358 -9.60 -0.29 -19.08
N SER A 359 -8.62 0.45 -18.58
CA SER A 359 -7.84 1.39 -19.37
C SER A 359 -6.87 0.60 -20.25
N ARG A 360 -6.90 0.84 -21.57
CA ARG A 360 -5.77 0.52 -22.46
C ARG A 360 -4.55 1.22 -21.86
N ALA A 361 -3.51 0.47 -21.53
CA ALA A 361 -2.27 1.07 -21.04
C ALA A 361 -1.68 1.97 -22.14
N ALA A 362 -1.23 3.16 -21.77
CA ALA A 362 -0.23 3.86 -22.55
C ALA A 362 1.05 3.02 -22.44
N HIS A 363 1.39 2.30 -23.50
CA HIS A 363 2.73 1.74 -23.68
C HIS A 363 3.70 2.92 -23.69
N CYS A 364 4.61 3.00 -22.72
CA CYS A 364 5.63 4.06 -22.67
C CYS A 364 6.71 3.69 -23.73
N GLY A 365 6.46 4.11 -24.98
CA GLY A 365 7.36 3.92 -26.12
C GLY A 365 8.26 5.13 -26.41
N SER A 366 8.26 6.15 -25.56
CA SER A 366 9.11 7.35 -25.71
C SER A 366 9.18 8.13 -24.40
N THR A 367 10.33 8.74 -24.14
CA THR A 367 10.78 9.49 -22.96
C THR A 367 9.92 10.69 -22.52
N THR A 368 8.76 10.94 -23.12
CA THR A 368 8.01 12.20 -22.96
C THR A 368 6.51 12.05 -22.68
N GLY A 369 6.09 11.02 -21.94
CA GLY A 369 4.69 10.97 -21.49
C GLY A 369 4.24 9.66 -20.86
N CYS A 370 4.77 9.32 -19.69
CA CYS A 370 4.19 8.26 -18.86
C CYS A 370 3.04 8.86 -18.01
N PRO A 371 1.88 8.18 -17.86
CA PRO A 371 0.85 8.60 -16.91
C PRO A 371 1.49 8.65 -15.51
N GLY A 372 1.27 9.74 -14.76
CA GLY A 372 1.97 9.96 -13.48
C GLY A 372 1.89 8.76 -12.52
N ARG A 373 2.80 8.68 -11.54
CA ARG A 373 3.05 7.56 -10.60
C ARG A 373 1.81 6.74 -10.13
N TRP A 374 0.64 7.35 -10.08
CA TRP A 374 -0.65 6.73 -9.78
C TRP A 374 -1.25 5.82 -10.86
N GLY A 375 -0.80 5.89 -12.11
CA GLY A 375 -1.25 4.99 -13.18
C GLY A 375 -1.00 3.52 -12.84
N ALA A 376 0.09 3.24 -12.12
CA ALA A 376 0.48 1.93 -11.62
C ALA A 376 -0.38 1.42 -10.45
N LEU A 377 -0.87 2.33 -9.58
CA LEU A 377 -1.74 2.00 -8.45
C LEU A 377 -3.24 2.08 -8.78
N GLY A 378 -3.57 2.50 -10.01
CA GLY A 378 -4.95 2.51 -10.50
C GLY A 378 -5.85 3.60 -9.93
N GLY A 379 -5.28 4.70 -9.43
CA GLY A 379 -6.04 5.83 -8.90
C GLY A 379 -6.98 6.46 -9.94
N CYS A 380 -8.27 6.56 -9.61
CA CYS A 380 -9.23 7.37 -10.36
C CYS A 380 -9.04 8.85 -9.98
N ARG A 381 -8.70 9.72 -10.93
CA ARG A 381 -8.98 11.16 -10.78
C ARG A 381 -10.45 11.40 -11.11
N ALA A 382 -11.36 11.08 -10.18
CA ALA A 382 -12.68 11.69 -10.21
C ALA A 382 -12.50 13.11 -9.67
N ALA A 383 -12.43 14.09 -10.57
CA ALA A 383 -12.44 15.49 -10.16
C ALA A 383 -13.73 15.75 -9.37
N ARG A 384 -13.61 16.05 -8.07
CA ARG A 384 -14.72 16.61 -7.28
C ARG A 384 -15.10 17.92 -7.95
N ARG A 385 -16.14 17.91 -8.79
CA ARG A 385 -16.77 19.14 -9.30
C ARG A 385 -17.53 19.78 -8.13
N GLY A 386 -16.80 20.47 -7.26
CA GLY A 386 -17.41 21.37 -6.30
C GLY A 386 -18.09 22.51 -7.07
N ARG A 387 -19.42 22.59 -7.01
CA ARG A 387 -20.16 23.82 -7.30
C ARG A 387 -19.79 24.84 -6.22
N ALA A 388 -18.71 25.56 -6.42
CA ALA A 388 -18.49 26.83 -5.76
C ALA A 388 -19.09 27.90 -6.67
N THR A 389 -20.30 28.35 -6.33
CA THR A 389 -20.80 29.65 -6.80
C THR A 389 -19.91 30.73 -6.20
N PHE A 390 -18.91 31.18 -6.96
CA PHE A 390 -18.23 32.44 -6.70
C PHE A 390 -18.65 33.44 -7.77
N SER A 391 -19.41 34.43 -7.33
CA SER A 391 -19.74 35.64 -8.05
C SER A 391 -18.51 36.55 -8.14
N GLY A 392 -18.27 37.09 -9.34
CA GLY A 392 -17.58 38.36 -9.54
C GLY A 392 -16.07 38.29 -9.81
N GLY A 393 -15.66 38.84 -10.96
CA GLY A 393 -14.36 39.49 -11.11
C GLY A 393 -13.46 39.02 -12.26
N ALA A 394 -13.61 39.69 -13.41
CA ALA A 394 -12.60 40.01 -14.44
C ALA A 394 -11.55 38.96 -14.91
N ALA A 395 -11.64 38.64 -16.20
CA ALA A 395 -10.64 37.89 -16.97
C ALA A 395 -9.38 38.73 -17.32
N PRO A 396 -8.26 38.04 -17.63
CA PRO A 396 -7.50 38.43 -18.81
C PRO A 396 -7.27 37.28 -19.80
N ARG A 397 -7.15 37.72 -21.06
CA ARG A 397 -7.07 36.99 -22.33
C ARG A 397 -5.79 36.15 -22.45
N GLY A 398 -5.89 34.97 -23.08
CA GLY A 398 -4.70 34.24 -23.54
C GLY A 398 -4.89 32.76 -23.89
N ALA A 399 -5.99 32.35 -24.53
CA ALA A 399 -6.15 30.97 -25.01
C ALA A 399 -5.69 30.86 -26.48
N ARG A 400 -4.57 30.17 -26.74
CA ARG A 400 -4.23 29.65 -28.07
C ARG A 400 -4.88 28.28 -28.24
N SER A 401 -5.77 28.18 -29.22
CA SER A 401 -6.42 26.94 -29.66
C SER A 401 -5.45 26.05 -30.44
N CYS A 402 -5.31 24.78 -30.05
CA CYS A 402 -4.73 23.75 -30.90
C CYS A 402 -5.86 22.98 -31.59
N ALA A 403 -5.99 23.16 -32.90
CA ALA A 403 -6.83 22.34 -33.77
C ALA A 403 -6.14 20.98 -34.04
N PRO A 404 -6.90 19.90 -34.29
CA PRO A 404 -6.32 18.58 -34.51
C PRO A 404 -5.76 18.45 -35.94
N HIS A 405 -4.47 18.08 -36.05
CA HIS A 405 -3.85 17.71 -37.31
C HIS A 405 -4.29 16.31 -37.76
N ALA A 406 -4.60 16.22 -39.05
CA ALA A 406 -4.97 15.01 -39.77
C ALA A 406 -3.86 13.96 -39.77
N ALA A 407 -4.26 12.69 -39.60
CA ALA A 407 -3.37 11.54 -39.69
C ALA A 407 -2.99 11.22 -41.15
N PRO A 408 -1.73 10.84 -41.45
CA PRO A 408 -1.39 10.29 -42.75
C PRO A 408 -1.74 8.79 -42.79
N THR A 409 -2.46 8.41 -43.84
CA THR A 409 -2.75 7.03 -44.23
C THR A 409 -1.46 6.29 -44.59
N ARG A 410 -1.19 5.15 -43.94
CA ARG A 410 -0.23 4.15 -44.43
C ARG A 410 -0.91 2.80 -44.60
N SER A 411 -1.14 2.45 -45.86
CA SER A 411 -1.42 1.11 -46.34
C SER A 411 -0.19 0.22 -46.18
N GLY A 412 -0.34 -0.92 -45.52
CA GLY A 412 0.70 -1.95 -45.44
C GLY A 412 0.11 -3.26 -44.92
N ALA A 413 -0.14 -4.22 -45.82
CA ALA A 413 -0.63 -5.55 -45.51
C ALA A 413 0.41 -6.37 -44.69
N PRO A 414 -0.03 -7.29 -43.80
CA PRO A 414 0.88 -8.05 -42.96
C PRO A 414 1.50 -9.23 -43.74
N ARG A 415 2.84 -9.31 -43.75
CA ARG A 415 3.56 -10.50 -44.22
C ARG A 415 3.49 -11.62 -43.18
N ARG A 416 3.00 -12.79 -43.59
CA ARG A 416 2.94 -14.03 -42.79
C ARG A 416 4.35 -14.55 -42.47
N ARG A 417 4.59 -14.96 -41.23
CA ARG A 417 5.80 -15.70 -40.79
C ARG A 417 5.75 -17.16 -41.32
N PRO A 418 6.87 -17.76 -41.74
CA PRO A 418 6.93 -19.19 -42.08
C PRO A 418 7.03 -20.06 -40.80
N PRO A 419 6.60 -21.33 -40.85
CA PRO A 419 6.63 -22.24 -39.71
C PRO A 419 8.07 -22.74 -39.39
N PRO A 420 8.32 -23.20 -38.14
CA PRO A 420 9.64 -23.69 -37.73
C PRO A 420 9.96 -25.06 -38.34
N ARG A 421 11.24 -25.28 -38.69
CA ARG A 421 11.77 -26.56 -39.16
C ARG A 421 11.96 -27.55 -37.99
N PRO A 422 11.78 -28.87 -38.21
CA PRO A 422 11.96 -29.88 -37.17
C PRO A 422 13.44 -30.10 -36.81
N VAL A 423 13.69 -30.28 -35.51
CA VAL A 423 15.00 -30.59 -34.93
C VAL A 423 15.36 -32.05 -35.18
N ARG A 424 16.53 -32.31 -35.79
CA ARG A 424 17.10 -33.66 -35.90
C ARG A 424 17.72 -34.08 -34.56
N GLN A 425 17.30 -35.23 -34.05
CA GLN A 425 17.96 -35.92 -32.93
C GLN A 425 19.37 -36.37 -33.35
N ARG A 426 20.37 -36.17 -32.48
CA ARG A 426 21.69 -36.80 -32.59
C ARG A 426 21.66 -38.18 -31.91
N PRO A 427 22.39 -39.18 -32.40
CA PRO A 427 22.49 -40.48 -31.74
C PRO A 427 23.46 -40.44 -30.56
N GLU A 428 23.13 -41.24 -29.54
CA GLU A 428 23.97 -41.56 -28.40
C GLU A 428 25.19 -42.39 -28.86
N ALA A 429 26.36 -42.06 -28.29
CA ALA A 429 27.50 -42.95 -28.10
C ALA A 429 27.72 -42.93 -26.57
N GLY A 430 27.78 -44.07 -25.87
CA GLY A 430 28.65 -45.21 -26.11
C GLY A 430 29.59 -45.27 -24.91
#